data_AF-A0A151SKN7-F1
#
_entry.id   AF-A0A151SKN7-F1
#
_cell.length_a   1.000
_cell.length_b   1.000
_cell.length_c   1.000
_cell.angle_alpha   90.00
_cell.angle_beta   90.00
_cell.angle_gamma   90.00
#
_symmetry.space_group_name_H-M   'P 1'
#
loop_
_entity.id
_entity.type
_entity.pdbx_description
1 polymer ?
#
loop_
_entity_poly.entity_id
_entity_poly.type
_entity_poly.pdbx_seq_one_letter_code
_entity_poly.pdbx_strand_id
1 'polypeptide(L)'
;ESTIKGHKLKQHIVGADAIPQEFLSKEDATKNRINPLFENFEQQDSILKSWMLESMESSFKIRVAGCTWCYQIWSVLKTYFSSQTKARVKQIKIQLRNVCKTGPMSHYLLQIKQLT
;
A
#
# COMPACT_ATOMS: atom_id res chain seq x y z
N GLU A 1 5.29 -3.65 15.05
CA GLU A 1 4.86 -2.22 15.13
C GLU A 1 5.96 -1.25 15.60
N SER A 2 7.00 -1.75 16.30
CA SER A 2 8.03 -0.92 16.94
C SER A 2 9.00 -0.21 15.98
N THR A 3 9.31 -0.78 14.81
CA THR A 3 10.30 -0.21 13.88
C THR A 3 9.80 1.06 13.19
N ILE A 4 8.55 1.08 12.73
CA ILE A 4 7.97 2.22 12.00
C ILE A 4 7.74 3.42 12.92
N LYS A 5 7.24 3.19 14.14
CA LYS A 5 7.09 4.24 15.16
C LYS A 5 8.44 4.69 15.71
N GLY A 6 9.37 3.75 15.96
CA GLY A 6 10.70 4.05 16.52
C GLY A 6 11.58 4.90 15.60
N HIS A 7 11.50 4.69 14.28
CA HIS A 7 12.30 5.43 13.30
C HIS A 7 11.55 6.62 12.67
N LYS A 8 10.39 7.01 13.21
CA LYS A 8 9.53 8.08 12.66
C LYS A 8 9.19 7.90 11.18
N LEU A 9 9.13 6.66 10.69
CA LEU A 9 8.98 6.35 9.26
C LEU A 9 7.56 6.58 8.73
N LYS A 10 6.60 6.91 9.61
CA LYS A 10 5.21 7.18 9.23
C LYS A 10 5.09 8.31 8.21
N GLN A 11 5.99 9.31 8.26
CA GLN A 11 6.00 10.43 7.32
C GLN A 11 6.26 9.99 5.87
N HIS A 12 7.06 8.95 5.65
CA HIS A 12 7.35 8.38 4.32
C HIS A 12 6.19 7.59 3.71
N ILE A 13 5.18 7.28 4.52
CA ILE A 13 4.00 6.50 4.14
C ILE A 13 2.78 7.41 3.95
N VAL A 14 2.79 8.59 4.57
CA VAL A 14 1.67 9.55 4.62
C VAL A 14 1.93 10.70 3.67
N GLY A 15 1.59 10.48 2.39
CA GLY A 15 1.41 11.55 1.39
C GLY A 15 2.68 12.23 0.90
N ALA A 16 2.55 12.98 -0.20
CA ALA A 16 3.64 13.72 -0.81
C ALA A 16 4.03 14.99 -0.02
N ASP A 17 3.15 15.47 0.87
CA ASP A 17 3.36 16.67 1.69
C ASP A 17 4.53 16.55 2.68
N ALA A 18 5.01 15.33 2.94
CA ALA A 18 6.13 15.07 3.83
C ALA A 18 7.51 15.15 3.14
N ILE A 19 7.55 15.26 1.80
CA ILE A 19 8.81 15.27 1.05
C ILE A 19 9.44 16.67 1.15
N PRO A 20 10.64 16.81 1.73
CA PRO A 20 11.33 18.09 1.79
C PRO A 20 11.68 18.62 0.39
N GLN A 21 11.87 19.94 0.26
CA GLN A 21 12.36 20.48 -1.01
C GLN A 21 13.82 20.12 -1.24
N GLU A 22 14.13 19.72 -2.48
CA GLU A 22 15.47 19.32 -2.94
C GLU A 22 16.50 20.46 -2.81
N PHE A 23 16.07 21.70 -3.08
CA PHE A 23 16.89 22.91 -2.94
C PHE A 23 16.16 23.94 -2.06
N LEU A 24 16.89 24.59 -1.14
CA LEU A 24 16.34 25.60 -0.23
C LEU A 24 16.23 27.00 -0.87
N SER A 25 17.02 27.29 -1.90
CA SER A 25 16.96 28.53 -2.68
C SER A 25 17.37 28.32 -4.14
N LYS A 26 17.05 29.29 -5.01
CA LYS A 26 17.47 29.31 -6.43
C LYS A 26 18.99 29.40 -6.58
N GLU A 27 19.69 30.03 -5.63
CA GLU A 27 21.16 30.06 -5.61
C GLU A 27 21.76 28.70 -5.24
N ASP A 28 21.08 27.91 -4.42
CA ASP A 28 21.52 26.56 -4.06
C ASP A 28 21.26 25.57 -5.21
N ALA A 29 20.18 25.75 -5.98
CA ALA A 29 19.93 24.98 -7.20
C ALA A 29 21.01 25.20 -8.27
N THR A 30 21.49 26.44 -8.43
CA THR A 30 22.60 26.75 -9.37
C THR A 30 23.97 26.27 -8.88
N LYS A 31 24.13 26.11 -7.56
CA LYS A 31 25.35 25.57 -6.92
C LYS A 31 25.27 24.08 -6.59
N ASN A 32 24.17 23.41 -6.96
CA ASN A 32 23.90 22.00 -6.66
C ASN A 32 24.03 21.66 -5.15
N ARG A 33 23.61 22.58 -4.28
CA ARG A 33 23.57 22.36 -2.82
C ARG A 33 22.23 21.74 -2.43
N ILE A 34 22.23 20.41 -2.34
CA ILE A 34 21.08 19.63 -1.91
C ILE A 34 20.78 19.90 -0.44
N ASN A 35 19.50 20.02 -0.10
CA ASN A 35 19.04 20.17 1.27
C ASN A 35 19.38 18.90 2.08
N PRO A 36 20.14 19.00 3.19
CA PRO A 36 20.47 17.85 4.04
C PRO A 36 19.23 17.11 4.59
N LEU A 37 18.10 17.81 4.73
CA LEU A 37 16.83 17.20 5.13
C LEU A 37 16.23 16.34 4.02
N PHE A 38 16.41 16.73 2.75
CA PHE A 38 15.98 15.94 1.61
C PHE A 38 16.84 14.68 1.45
N GLU A 39 18.16 14.79 1.58
CA GLU A 39 19.07 13.64 1.52
C GLU A 39 18.78 12.63 2.63
N ASN A 40 18.58 13.09 3.87
CA ASN A 40 18.20 12.21 4.98
C ASN A 40 16.84 11.53 4.74
N PHE A 41 15.88 12.29 4.20
CA PHE A 41 14.58 11.73 3.82
C PHE A 41 14.73 10.65 2.75
N GLU A 42 15.48 10.90 1.68
CA GLU A 42 15.71 9.94 0.59
C GLU A 42 16.39 8.66 1.09
N GLN A 43 17.39 8.78 1.96
CA GLN A 43 18.04 7.62 2.57
C GLN A 43 17.05 6.77 3.37
N GLN A 44 16.21 7.39 4.20
CA GLN A 44 15.21 6.68 4.98
C GLN A 44 14.12 6.05 4.10
N ASP A 45 13.66 6.75 3.06
CA ASP A 45 12.66 6.24 2.12
C ASP A 45 13.20 5.05 1.33
N SER A 46 14.47 5.10 0.89
CA SER A 46 15.14 4.01 0.16
C SER A 46 15.25 2.73 0.98
N ILE A 47 15.58 2.84 2.27
CA ILE A 47 15.61 1.70 3.20
C ILE A 47 14.20 1.12 3.37
N LEU A 48 13.21 1.97 3.62
CA LEU A 48 11.82 1.54 3.79
C LEU A 48 11.27 0.87 2.53
N LYS A 49 11.60 1.41 1.36
CA LYS A 49 11.25 0.86 0.04
C LYS A 49 11.88 -0.51 -0.16
N SER A 50 13.16 -0.66 0.13
CA SER A 50 13.86 -1.96 0.03
C SER A 50 13.18 -3.01 0.92
N TRP A 51 12.87 -2.66 2.17
CA TRP A 51 12.16 -3.53 3.10
C TRP A 51 10.74 -3.89 2.61
N MET A 52 9.99 -2.91 2.09
CA MET A 52 8.68 -3.15 1.48
C MET A 52 8.79 -4.12 0.30
N LEU A 53 9.71 -3.87 -0.63
CA LEU A 53 9.89 -4.72 -1.80
C LEU A 53 10.33 -6.13 -1.41
N GLU A 54 11.13 -6.30 -0.37
CA GLU A 54 11.53 -7.63 0.14
C GLU A 54 10.35 -8.42 0.70
N SER A 55 9.41 -7.75 1.37
CA SER A 55 8.19 -8.38 1.90
C SER A 55 7.13 -8.73 0.84
N MET A 56 7.29 -8.28 -0.41
CA MET A 56 6.32 -8.47 -1.48
C MET A 56 6.64 -9.69 -2.36
N GLU A 57 5.60 -10.31 -2.89
CA GLU A 57 5.75 -11.30 -3.97
C GLU A 57 6.36 -10.66 -5.23
N SER A 58 7.19 -11.42 -5.95
CA SER A 58 7.86 -10.97 -7.17
C SER A 58 6.89 -10.43 -8.23
N SER A 59 5.73 -11.06 -8.36
CA SER A 59 4.62 -10.64 -9.24
C SER A 59 4.15 -9.21 -8.94
N PHE A 60 4.12 -8.82 -7.67
CA PHE A 60 3.68 -7.51 -7.23
C PHE A 60 4.78 -6.45 -7.34
N LYS A 61 6.05 -6.84 -7.20
CA LYS A 61 7.20 -5.93 -7.38
C LYS A 61 7.19 -5.25 -8.76
N ILE A 62 6.78 -5.99 -9.80
CA ILE A 62 6.66 -5.45 -11.18
C ILE A 62 5.65 -4.30 -11.24
N ARG A 63 4.55 -4.39 -10.50
CA ARG A 63 3.49 -3.36 -10.47
C ARG A 63 3.95 -2.07 -9.81
N VAL A 64 4.90 -2.15 -8.89
CA VAL A 64 5.42 -0.98 -8.15
C VAL A 64 6.80 -0.54 -8.64
N ALA A 65 7.34 -1.15 -9.71
CA ALA A 65 8.68 -0.84 -10.23
C ALA A 65 8.84 0.62 -10.68
N GLY A 66 7.77 1.27 -11.15
CA GLY A 66 7.76 2.69 -11.51
C GLY A 66 7.57 3.66 -10.35
N CYS A 67 7.43 3.18 -9.11
CA CYS A 67 7.29 4.04 -7.95
C CYS A 67 8.66 4.54 -7.49
N THR A 68 8.81 5.86 -7.47
CA THR A 68 10.01 6.54 -6.98
C THR A 68 10.05 6.45 -5.45
N TRP A 69 8.96 6.87 -4.80
CA TRP A 69 8.86 7.05 -3.35
C TRP A 69 8.02 5.98 -2.67
N CYS A 70 8.31 5.70 -1.40
CA CYS A 70 7.64 4.66 -0.64
C CYS A 70 6.13 4.93 -0.45
N TYR A 71 5.70 6.20 -0.36
CA TYR A 71 4.27 6.54 -0.28
C TYR A 71 3.49 6.12 -1.55
N GLN A 72 4.14 6.12 -2.73
CA GLN A 72 3.51 5.71 -3.98
C GLN A 72 3.25 4.21 -3.98
N ILE A 73 4.27 3.43 -3.57
CA ILE A 73 4.16 1.98 -3.36
C ILE A 73 3.01 1.68 -2.40
N TRP A 74 2.96 2.40 -1.27
CA TRP A 74 1.89 2.24 -0.29
C TRP A 74 0.50 2.59 -0.84
N SER A 75 0.40 3.64 -1.66
CA SER A 75 -0.85 4.03 -2.30
C SER A 75 -1.36 2.97 -3.28
N VAL A 76 -0.47 2.41 -4.10
CA VAL A 76 -0.78 1.32 -5.03
C VAL A 76 -1.25 0.09 -4.26
N LEU A 77 -0.56 -0.26 -3.18
CA LEU A 77 -0.90 -1.40 -2.32
C LEU A 77 -2.30 -1.24 -1.71
N LYS A 78 -2.57 -0.08 -1.08
CA LYS A 78 -3.89 0.22 -0.52
C LYS A 78 -4.99 0.11 -1.58
N THR A 79 -4.76 0.70 -2.76
CA THR A 79 -5.77 0.73 -3.83
C THR A 79 -6.04 -0.68 -4.37
N TYR A 80 -4.99 -1.45 -4.63
CA TYR A 80 -5.09 -2.81 -5.17
C TYR A 80 -5.87 -3.74 -4.23
N PHE A 81 -5.42 -3.84 -2.97
CA PHE A 81 -6.07 -4.72 -2.01
C PHE A 81 -7.47 -4.23 -1.65
N SER A 82 -7.69 -2.92 -1.52
CA SER A 82 -9.05 -2.38 -1.31
C SER A 82 -9.99 -2.75 -2.44
N SER A 83 -9.56 -2.66 -3.70
CA SER A 83 -10.35 -3.04 -4.85
C SER A 83 -10.67 -4.54 -4.83
N GLN A 84 -9.66 -5.38 -4.58
CA GLN A 84 -9.81 -6.82 -4.51
C GLN A 84 -10.76 -7.24 -3.38
N THR A 85 -10.60 -6.70 -2.17
CA THR A 85 -11.50 -6.95 -1.04
C THR A 85 -12.92 -6.50 -1.35
N LYS A 86 -13.12 -5.31 -1.94
CA LYS A 86 -14.44 -4.82 -2.34
C LYS A 86 -15.09 -5.74 -3.37
N ALA A 87 -14.34 -6.19 -4.37
CA ALA A 87 -14.82 -7.11 -5.40
C ALA A 87 -15.22 -8.46 -4.78
N ARG A 88 -14.40 -9.01 -3.89
CA ARG A 88 -14.69 -10.26 -3.18
C ARG A 88 -15.94 -10.14 -2.31
N VAL A 89 -16.10 -9.05 -1.56
CA VAL A 89 -17.31 -8.78 -0.78
C VAL A 89 -18.55 -8.70 -1.67
N LYS A 90 -18.46 -8.01 -2.82
CA LYS A 90 -19.57 -7.96 -3.80
C LYS A 90 -19.90 -9.34 -4.34
N GLN A 91 -18.89 -10.14 -4.70
CA GLN A 91 -19.06 -11.50 -5.19
C GLN A 91 -19.79 -12.37 -4.15
N ILE A 92 -19.35 -12.37 -2.90
CA ILE A 92 -19.99 -13.13 -1.81
C ILE A 92 -21.44 -12.67 -1.62
N LYS A 93 -21.71 -11.35 -1.64
CA LYS A 93 -23.09 -10.82 -1.54
C LYS A 93 -23.99 -11.31 -2.68
N ILE A 94 -23.48 -11.37 -3.91
CA ILE A 94 -24.23 -11.89 -5.07
C ILE A 94 -24.49 -13.39 -4.89
N GLN A 95 -23.46 -14.16 -4.50
CA GLN A 95 -23.61 -15.59 -4.26
C GLN A 95 -24.68 -15.85 -3.20
N LEU A 96 -24.63 -15.15 -2.05
CA LEU A 96 -25.62 -15.29 -0.98
C LEU A 96 -27.04 -14.94 -1.44
N ARG A 97 -27.24 -13.92 -2.28
CA ARG A 97 -28.57 -13.57 -2.83
C ARG A 97 -29.13 -14.66 -3.73
N ASN A 98 -28.27 -15.40 -4.42
CA ASN A 98 -28.66 -16.45 -5.36
C ASN A 98 -28.82 -17.81 -4.68
N VAL A 99 -28.48 -17.96 -3.39
CA VAL A 99 -28.72 -19.20 -2.64
C VAL A 99 -30.21 -19.27 -2.28
N CYS A 100 -30.94 -20.11 -3.02
CA CYS A 100 -32.32 -20.46 -2.72
C CYS A 100 -32.39 -21.72 -1.86
N LYS A 101 -33.37 -21.78 -0.95
CA LYS A 101 -33.67 -23.00 -0.20
C LYS A 101 -34.33 -24.03 -1.14
N THR A 102 -33.53 -24.94 -1.68
CA THR A 102 -33.99 -26.01 -2.58
C THR A 102 -34.14 -27.37 -1.89
N GLY A 103 -33.88 -27.46 -0.57
CA GLY A 103 -33.90 -28.71 0.18
C GLY A 103 -34.05 -28.50 1.70
N PRO A 104 -33.70 -29.52 2.52
CA PRO A 104 -33.78 -29.42 3.98
C PRO A 104 -32.93 -28.27 4.51
N MET A 105 -33.32 -27.73 5.66
CA MET A 105 -32.67 -26.55 6.25
C MET A 105 -31.16 -26.73 6.46
N SER A 106 -30.72 -27.95 6.79
CA SER A 106 -29.31 -28.32 6.91
C SER A 106 -28.51 -28.09 5.63
N HIS A 107 -29.07 -28.44 4.47
CA HIS A 107 -28.41 -28.24 3.17
C HIS A 107 -28.26 -26.75 2.83
N TYR A 108 -29.31 -25.97 3.06
CA TYR A 108 -29.29 -24.52 2.86
C TYR A 108 -28.25 -23.81 3.74
N LEU A 109 -28.18 -24.16 5.02
CA LEU A 109 -27.19 -23.59 5.95
C LEU A 109 -25.75 -23.99 5.59
N LEU A 110 -25.55 -25.21 5.10
CA LEU A 110 -24.24 -25.69 4.65
C LEU A 110 -23.75 -24.92 3.42
N GLN A 111 -24.64 -24.63 2.46
CA GLN A 111 -24.31 -23.80 1.28
C GLN A 111 -23.90 -22.37 1.67
N ILE A 112 -24.60 -21.75 2.63
CA ILE A 112 -24.22 -20.41 3.14
C ILE A 112 -22.84 -20.46 3.82
N LYS A 113 -22.58 -21.49 4.64
CA LYS A 113 -21.31 -21.65 5.35
C LYS A 113 -20.12 -21.84 4.40
N GLN A 114 -20.31 -22.45 3.24
CA GLN A 114 -19.23 -22.60 2.24
C GLN A 114 -18.87 -21.30 1.52
N LEU A 115 -19.76 -20.30 1.53
CA LEU A 115 -19.55 -19.00 0.90
C LEU A 115 -18.88 -17.96 1.83
N THR A 116 -18.87 -18.24 3.13
CA THR A 116 -18.40 -17.33 4.18
C THR A 116 -17.07 -17.79 4.74
#